data_AF-A0A6G7A9J1-F1
#
_entry.id   AF-A0A6G7A9J1-F1
#
_cell.length_a   1.000
_cell.length_b   1.000
_cell.length_c   1.000
_cell.angle_alpha   90.00
_cell.angle_beta   90.00
_cell.angle_gamma   90.00
#
_symmetry.space_group_name_H-M   'P 1'
#
loop_
_entity.id
_entity.type
_entity.pdbx_description
1 polymer ?
#
loop_
_entity_poly.entity_id
_entity_poly.type
_entity_poly.pdbx_seq_one_letter_code
_entity_poly.pdbx_strand_id
1 'polypeptide(L)' 'MAHYDFNTGVAHIIENCFLPLSYICTANPDSSLMIKVFEPVTGRVELLVTATA' A
#
# COMPACT_ATOMS: atom_id res chain seq x y z
N MET A 1 2.72 -6.79 -27.81
CA MET A 1 3.86 -6.34 -26.99
C MET A 1 3.26 -5.67 -25.77
N ALA A 2 3.13 -6.39 -24.66
CA ALA A 2 2.47 -5.88 -23.46
C ALA A 2 3.30 -4.72 -22.89
N HIS A 3 2.71 -3.52 -22.85
CA HIS A 3 3.24 -2.40 -22.10
C HIS A 3 3.13 -2.79 -20.62
N TYR A 4 4.22 -3.25 -20.01
CA TYR A 4 4.28 -3.46 -18.57
C TYR A 4 4.43 -2.08 -17.92
N ASP A 5 3.31 -1.54 -17.47
CA ASP A 5 3.30 -0.37 -16.61
C ASP A 5 4.03 -0.71 -15.30
N PHE A 6 5.07 0.04 -14.94
CA PHE A 6 5.85 -0.15 -13.70
C PHE A 6 4.96 -0.20 -12.44
N ASN A 7 3.77 0.43 -12.50
CA ASN A 7 2.75 0.39 -11.46
C ASN A 7 2.18 -1.03 -11.19
N THR A 8 2.16 -1.91 -12.18
CA THR A 8 1.56 -3.26 -12.04
C THR A 8 2.45 -4.23 -11.26
N GLY A 9 3.78 -4.08 -11.33
CA GLY A 9 4.71 -4.97 -10.63
C GLY A 9 4.77 -4.71 -9.12
N VAL A 10 4.74 -3.44 -8.72
CA VAL A 10 4.81 -3.06 -7.29
C VAL A 10 3.50 -3.39 -6.56
N ALA A 11 2.35 -3.20 -7.23
CA ALA A 11 1.06 -3.56 -6.67
C ALA A 11 0.99 -5.05 -6.31
N HIS A 12 1.47 -5.94 -7.18
CA HIS A 12 1.41 -7.38 -6.93
C HIS A 12 2.31 -7.86 -5.78
N ILE A 13 3.47 -7.21 -5.57
CA ILE A 13 4.38 -7.53 -4.46
C ILE A 13 3.75 -7.09 -3.13
N ILE A 14 3.17 -5.88 -3.10
CA ILE A 14 2.54 -5.31 -1.91
C ILE A 14 1.30 -6.13 -1.52
N GLU A 15 0.47 -6.53 -2.49
CA GLU A 15 -0.77 -7.31 -2.24
C GLU A 15 -0.50 -8.61 -1.46
N ASN A 16 0.57 -9.33 -1.81
CA ASN A 16 0.90 -10.59 -1.15
C ASN A 16 1.74 -10.40 0.12
N CYS A 17 2.47 -9.29 0.27
CA CYS A 17 3.29 -9.03 1.45
C CYS A 17 2.49 -8.82 2.74
N PHE A 18 1.23 -8.41 2.62
CA PHE A 18 0.44 -8.03 3.80
C PHE A 18 -0.61 -9.06 4.21
N LEU A 19 -0.83 -10.15 3.47
CA LEU A 19 -1.77 -11.19 3.89
C LEU A 19 -1.39 -11.79 5.27
N PRO A 20 -2.36 -12.00 6.18
CA PRO A 20 -3.82 -11.85 6.02
C PRO A 20 -4.36 -10.42 6.28
N LEU A 21 -3.50 -9.44 6.54
CA LEU A 21 -3.86 -8.04 6.76
C LEU A 21 -4.21 -7.34 5.44
N SER A 22 -5.02 -6.29 5.53
CA SER A 22 -5.37 -5.42 4.40
C SER A 22 -4.54 -4.13 4.45
N TYR A 23 -4.40 -3.45 3.32
CA TYR A 23 -3.70 -2.18 3.26
C TYR A 23 -4.45 -1.13 2.43
N ILE A 24 -4.18 0.14 2.71
CA ILE A 24 -4.63 1.29 1.92
C ILE A 24 -3.43 2.18 1.65
N CYS A 25 -3.24 2.55 0.38
CA CYS A 25 -2.28 3.55 -0.04
C CYS A 25 -2.99 4.88 -0.31
N THR A 26 -2.48 5.98 0.24
CA THR A 26 -3.01 7.33 0.02
C THR A 26 -1.87 8.25 -0.42
N ALA A 27 -2.04 8.91 -1.56
CA ALA A 27 -1.16 9.99 -1.98
C ALA A 27 -1.69 11.30 -1.41
N ASN A 28 -0.85 11.98 -0.62
CA ASN A 28 -1.19 13.23 0.02
C ASN A 28 -0.81 14.43 -0.89
N PRO A 29 -1.50 15.58 -0.77
CA PRO A 29 -1.20 16.77 -1.58
C PRO A 29 0.23 17.33 -1.39
N ASP A 30 0.87 17.03 -0.26
CA ASP A 30 2.25 17.39 0.04
C ASP A 30 3.28 16.47 -0.63
N SER A 31 2.84 15.64 -1.59
CA SER A 31 3.64 14.62 -2.29
C SER A 31 4.12 13.48 -1.39
N SER A 32 3.62 13.36 -0.17
CA SER A 32 3.87 12.18 0.65
C SER A 32 2.96 11.01 0.29
N LEU A 33 3.45 9.79 0.49
CA LEU A 33 2.70 8.55 0.32
C LEU A 33 2.50 7.90 1.68
N MET A 34 1.23 7.70 2.06
CA MET A 34 0.86 6.98 3.27
C MET A 34 0.42 5.57 2.93
N ILE A 35 0.96 4.59 3.66
CA ILE A 35 0.52 3.18 3.61
C ILE A 35 0.01 2.81 4.99
N LYS A 36 -1.28 2.47 5.07
CA LYS A 36 -1.94 1.99 6.28
C LYS A 36 -2.21 0.50 6.15
N VAL A 37 -1.60 -0.32 7.01
CA VAL A 37 -1.86 -1.76 7.12
C VAL A 37 -2.72 -2.02 8.35
N PHE A 38 -3.77 -2.81 8.19
CA PHE A 38 -4.75 -3.06 9.25
C PHE A 38 -5.36 -4.46 9.16
N GLU A 39 -5.79 -4.97 10.31
CA GLU A 39 -6.56 -6.21 10.38
C GLU A 39 -8.00 -5.93 9.91
N PRO A 40 -8.51 -6.61 8.86
CA PRO A 40 -9.76 -6.22 8.21
C PRO A 40 -11.01 -6.45 9.05
N VAL A 41 -10.95 -7.30 10.09
CA VAL A 41 -12.12 -7.66 10.91
C VAL A 41 -12.36 -6.64 12.02
N THR A 42 -11.32 -6.25 12.73
CA THR A 42 -11.36 -5.28 13.85
C THR A 42 -11.03 -3.86 13.41
N GLY A 43 -10.40 -3.69 12.24
CA GLY A 43 -9.89 -2.41 11.76
C GLY A 43 -8.64 -1.93 12.50
N ARG A 44 -8.04 -2.75 13.37
CA ARG A 44 -6.83 -2.43 14.11
C ARG A 44 -5.69 -2.12 13.15
N VAL A 45 -5.04 -0.97 13.35
CA VAL A 45 -3.86 -0.57 12.58
C VAL A 45 -2.64 -1.29 13.14
N GLU A 46 -1.96 -2.04 12.29
CA GLU A 46 -0.73 -2.76 12.63
C GLU A 46 0.51 -1.97 12.21
N LEU A 47 0.44 -1.22 11.10
CA LEU A 47 1.55 -0.41 10.60
C LEU A 47 1.05 0.81 9.82
N LEU A 48 1.69 1.95 10.06
CA LEU A 48 1.48 3.19 9.32
C LEU A 48 2.83 3.74 8.87
N VAL A 49 3.04 3.82 7.56
CA VAL A 49 4.27 4.37 6.97
C VAL A 49 3.92 5.60 6.16
N THR A 50 4.70 6.68 6.31
CA THR A 50 4.64 7.86 5.45
C THR A 50 6.00 8.06 4.80
N ALA A 51 6.05 8.00 3.48
CA ALA A 51 7.24 8.33 2.71
C ALA A 51 7.11 9.75 2.16
N THR A 52 8.14 10.57 2.34
CA THR A 52 8.24 11.91 1.78
C THR A 52 9.38 11.93 0.76
N ALA A 53 9.24 12.73 -0.30
CA ALA A 53 10.31 12.95 -1.27
C ALA A 53 11.47 13.78 -0.69
#